data_AF-A0A966HS88-F1
#
_entry.id   AF-A0A966HS88-F1
#
_cell.length_a   1.000
_cell.length_b   1.000
_cell.length_c   1.000
_cell.angle_alpha   90.00
_cell.angle_beta   90.00
_cell.angle_gamma   90.00
#
_symmetry.space_group_name_H-M   'P 1'
#
loop_
_entity.id
_entity.type
_entity.pdbx_description
1 polymer ?
#
loop_
_entity_poly.entity_id
_entity_poly.type
_entity_poly.pdbx_seq_one_letter_code
_entity_poly.pdbx_strand_id
1 'polypeptide(L)' 'ADNGLAVIVISHNLNDVFQVADNIAAMYLGSMAAQVDKNSVNQNDVVRLITTGAQK' A
#
# COMPACT_ATOMS: atom_id res chain seq x y z
N ALA A 1 11.98 -4.48 -12.24
CA ALA A 1 11.95 -3.02 -12.45
C ALA A 1 13.37 -2.58 -12.75
N ASP A 2 13.85 -2.86 -13.95
CA ASP A 2 15.30 -3.06 -14.15
C ASP A 2 15.97 -1.86 -14.84
N ASN A 3 15.19 -0.85 -15.22
CA ASN A 3 15.66 0.37 -15.89
C ASN A 3 15.94 1.53 -14.90
N GLY A 4 15.91 1.29 -13.59
CA GLY A 4 16.13 2.34 -12.57
C GLY A 4 15.04 3.41 -12.51
N LEU A 5 13.86 3.15 -13.08
CA LEU A 5 12.72 4.07 -13.08
C LEU A 5 11.84 3.84 -11.86
N ALA A 6 11.41 4.93 -11.22
CA ALA A 6 10.36 4.88 -10.22
C ALA A 6 9.00 4.61 -10.88
N VAL A 7 8.21 3.72 -10.30
CA VAL A 7 6.88 3.35 -10.79
C VAL A 7 5.87 3.56 -9.67
N ILE A 8 4.76 4.24 -9.97
CA ILE A 8 3.62 4.39 -9.07
C ILE A 8 2.48 3.54 -9.63
N VAL A 9 2.02 2.58 -8.84
CA VAL A 9 0.86 1.75 -9.15
C VAL A 9 -0.27 2.13 -8.21
N ILE A 10 -1.44 2.45 -8.76
CA ILE A 10 -2.66 2.70 -7.99
C ILE A 10 -3.58 1.50 -8.23
N SER A 11 -3.87 0.75 -7.17
CA SER A 11 -4.77 -0.39 -7.23
C SER A 11 -5.50 -0.57 -5.90
N HIS A 12 -6.70 -1.13 -5.98
CA HIS A 12 -7.46 -1.61 -4.83
C HIS A 12 -7.33 -3.14 -4.66
N ASN A 13 -6.73 -3.83 -5.63
CA ASN A 13 -6.46 -5.26 -5.54
C ASN A 13 -5.13 -5.49 -4.82
N LEU A 14 -5.21 -5.94 -3.57
CA LEU A 14 -4.03 -6.13 -2.73
C LEU A 14 -3.13 -7.28 -3.18
N ASN A 15 -3.63 -8.26 -3.94
CA ASN A 15 -2.76 -9.31 -4.48
C ASN A 15 -1.73 -8.71 -5.44
N ASP A 16 -2.18 -7.82 -6.33
CA ASP A 16 -1.30 -7.15 -7.29
C ASP A 16 -0.33 -6.22 -6.57
N VAL A 17 -0.82 -5.44 -5.60
CA VAL A 17 0.02 -4.52 -4.80
C VAL A 17 1.14 -5.29 -4.09
N PHE A 18 0.81 -6.37 -3.39
CA PHE A 18 1.82 -7.17 -2.69
C PHE A 18 2.74 -7.93 -3.65
N GLN A 19 2.34 -8.17 -4.90
CA GLN A 19 3.19 -8.82 -5.88
C GLN A 19 4.27 -7.86 -6.43
N VAL A 20 3.96 -6.58 -6.63
CA VAL A 20 4.83 -5.65 -7.39
C VAL A 20 5.42 -4.51 -6.58
N ALA A 21 4.84 -4.13 -5.44
CA ALA A 21 5.26 -2.96 -4.69
C ALA A 21 6.30 -3.31 -3.62
N ASP A 22 7.27 -2.41 -3.41
CA ASP A 22 8.18 -2.43 -2.26
C ASP A 22 7.59 -1.62 -1.09
N ASN A 23 6.98 -0.48 -1.41
CA ASN A 23 6.37 0.45 -0.48
C ASN A 23 4.88 0.62 -0.78
N ILE A 24 4.06 0.74 0.27
CA ILE A 24 2.60 0.89 0.15
C ILE A 24 2.19 2.20 0.82
N ALA A 25 1.57 3.09 0.05
CA ALA A 25 0.88 4.26 0.57
C ALA A 25 -0.63 3.99 0.59
N ALA A 26 -1.21 3.91 1.78
CA ALA A 26 -2.64 3.67 1.96
C ALA A 26 -3.38 5.01 2.09
N MET A 27 -4.43 5.18 1.29
CA MET A 27 -5.30 6.36 1.34
C MET A 27 -6.65 6.01 1.96
N TYR A 28 -7.21 6.96 2.72
CA TYR A 28 -8.56 6.88 3.27
C TYR A 28 -9.22 8.27 3.20
N LEU A 29 -10.42 8.34 2.65
CA LEU A 29 -11.22 9.58 2.50
C LEU A 29 -10.41 10.78 1.94
N GLY A 30 -9.62 10.54 0.90
CA GLY A 30 -8.84 11.58 0.22
C GLY A 30 -7.56 12.01 0.95
N SER A 31 -7.22 11.38 2.09
CA SER A 31 -6.00 11.64 2.85
C SER A 31 -5.11 10.40 2.92
N MET A 32 -3.79 10.59 3.04
CA MET A 32 -2.87 9.49 3.27
C MET A 32 -3.01 9.00 4.71
N ALA A 33 -3.49 7.77 4.88
CA ALA A 33 -3.66 7.16 6.20
C ALA A 33 -2.32 6.68 6.76
N ALA A 34 -1.48 6.08 5.91
CA ALA A 34 -0.13 5.65 6.28
C ALA A 34 0.72 5.34 5.05
N GLN A 35 2.04 5.32 5.26
CA GLN A 35 3.01 4.76 4.33
C GLN A 35 3.82 3.69 5.06
N VAL A 36 3.89 2.49 4.49
CA VAL A 36 4.49 1.31 5.12
C VAL A 36 5.39 0.56 4.15
N ASP A 37 6.43 -0.08 4.68
CA ASP A 37 7.19 -1.10 3.96
C ASP A 37 6.31 -2.35 3.82
N LYS A 38 6.21 -2.91 2.61
CA LYS A 38 5.40 -4.11 2.36
C LYS A 38 5.74 -5.26 3.31
N ASN A 39 7.02 -5.43 3.66
CA ASN A 39 7.49 -6.53 4.52
C ASN A 39 7.15 -6.31 6.01
N SER A 40 6.74 -5.11 6.39
CA SER A 40 6.33 -4.77 7.76
C SER A 40 4.85 -5.02 8.05
N VAL A 41 4.04 -5.33 7.02
CA VAL A 41 2.58 -5.48 7.12
C VAL A 41 2.09 -6.72 6.38
N ASN A 42 0.90 -7.18 6.73
CA ASN A 42 0.16 -8.15 5.92
C ASN A 42 -1.04 -7.47 5.22
N GLN A 43 -1.74 -8.22 4.36
CA GLN A 43 -2.90 -7.71 3.62
C GLN A 43 -4.00 -7.16 4.55
N ASN A 44 -4.29 -7.81 5.68
CA ASN A 44 -5.33 -7.36 6.60
C ASN A 44 -4.99 -6.02 7.25
N ASP A 45 -3.71 -5.76 7.52
CA ASP A 45 -3.28 -4.45 8.00
C ASP A 45 -3.54 -3.36 6.95
N VAL A 46 -3.25 -3.63 5.68
CA VAL A 46 -3.54 -2.68 4.59
C VAL A 46 -5.04 -2.48 4.39
N VAL A 47 -5.84 -3.55 4.47
CA VAL A 47 -7.31 -3.46 4.45
C VAL A 47 -7.80 -2.52 5.55
N ARG A 48 -7.27 -2.65 6.77
CA ARG A 48 -7.64 -1.76 7.88
C ARG A 48 -7.33 -0.30 7.55
N LEU A 49 -6.16 -0.01 6.97
CA LEU A 49 -5.79 1.35 6.59
C LEU A 49 -6.74 1.96 5.56
N ILE A 50 -7.08 1.22 4.50
CA ILE A 50 -7.92 1.74 3.41
C ILE A 50 -9.42 1.78 3.75
N THR A 51 -9.86 1.13 4.84
CA THR A 51 -11.27 1.09 5.27
C THR A 51 -11.57 1.93 6.51
N THR A 52 -10.58 2.11 7.39
CA THR A 52 -10.76 2.82 8.68
C THR A 52 -9.78 3.98 8.89
N GLY A 53 -8.71 4.06 8.11
CA GLY A 53 -7.65 5.06 8.30
C GLY A 53 -6.72 4.81 9.50
N ALA A 54 -6.89 3.72 10.26
CA ALA A 54 -6.14 3.47 11.50
C ALA A 54 -4.93 2.53 11.33
N GLN A 55 -3.73 3.02 11.66
CA GLN A 55 -2.58 2.19 12.03
C GLN A 55 -2.78 1.66 13.45
N LYS A 56 -2.39 0.40 13.72
CA LYS A 56 -2.51 -0.20 15.05
C LYS A 56 -1.47 0.37 16.01
#